data_AF-A0A973HQ06-F1
#
_entry.id   AF-A0A973HQ06-F1
#
_cell.length_a   1.000
_cell.length_b   1.000
_cell.length_c   1.000
_cell.angle_alpha   90.00
_cell.angle_beta   90.00
_cell.angle_gamma   90.00
#
_symmetry.space_group_name_H-M   'P 1'
#
loop_
_entity.id
_entity.type
_entity.pdbx_description
1 polymer ?
#
loop_
_entity_poly.entity_id
_entity_poly.type
_entity_poly.pdbx_seq_one_letter_code
_entity_poly.pdbx_strand_id
1 'polypeptide(L)'
;MIKKHFTLGELIVVLGAVLLILVLILISFANQPRDSSRDRVNCNANLKQIGLALLMYSGDANGYFILTPSGNNFEPLNTLDILNDSKVFGCPSIVKSDSSNYADLATTARSSNYRYGGSGIRDDNTEATTTTLATDRSGNHPANLWINVLFVDGHVEGSKPDGKRTWNSN
;
A
#
# COMPACT_ATOMS: atom_id res chain seq x y z
N MET A 1 -0.27 69.02 -3.60
CA MET A 1 -0.20 67.55 -3.48
C MET A 1 -0.88 67.12 -2.19
N ILE A 2 -2.06 66.51 -2.26
CA ILE A 2 -2.80 66.08 -1.06
C ILE A 2 -2.26 64.71 -0.65
N LYS A 3 -1.48 64.65 0.43
CA LYS A 3 -1.11 63.37 1.07
C LYS A 3 -2.34 62.85 1.80
N LYS A 4 -2.87 61.70 1.41
CA LYS A 4 -3.89 60.99 2.18
C LYS A 4 -3.21 60.39 3.40
N HIS A 5 -3.59 60.87 4.59
CA HIS A 5 -3.17 60.26 5.84
C HIS A 5 -4.02 59.01 6.05
N PHE A 6 -3.36 57.86 6.02
CA PHE A 6 -4.00 56.58 6.27
C PHE A 6 -4.47 56.54 7.72
N THR A 7 -5.75 56.25 7.93
CA THR A 7 -6.30 56.20 9.29
C THR A 7 -5.98 54.87 9.95
N LEU A 8 -5.85 54.85 11.27
CA LEU A 8 -5.61 53.62 12.03
C LEU A 8 -6.69 52.55 11.75
N GLY A 9 -7.94 52.98 11.50
CA GLY A 9 -9.04 52.09 11.14
C GLY A 9 -8.88 51.41 9.78
N GLU A 10 -8.41 52.13 8.75
CA GLU A 10 -8.15 51.55 7.43
C GLU A 10 -7.03 50.49 7.47
N LEU A 11 -5.99 50.72 8.29
CA LEU A 11 -4.90 49.76 8.47
C LEU A 11 -5.34 48.45 9.11
N ILE A 12 -6.22 48.55 10.12
CA ILE A 12 -6.75 47.38 10.81
C ILE A 12 -7.64 46.55 9.88
N VAL A 13 -8.50 47.20 9.07
CA VAL A 13 -9.38 46.50 8.13
C VAL A 13 -8.58 45.75 7.06
N VAL A 14 -7.57 46.39 6.47
CA VAL A 14 -6.74 45.76 5.41
C VAL A 14 -5.95 44.58 5.96
N LEU A 15 -5.30 44.74 7.11
CA LEU A 15 -4.55 43.63 7.73
C LEU A 15 -5.48 42.49 8.15
N GLY A 16 -6.64 42.80 8.72
CA GLY A 16 -7.65 41.80 9.09
C GLY A 16 -8.16 41.01 7.89
N ALA A 17 -8.42 41.67 6.76
CA ALA A 17 -8.85 41.02 5.53
C ALA A 17 -7.78 40.06 4.98
N VAL A 18 -6.51 40.48 4.97
CA VAL A 18 -5.40 39.63 4.51
C VAL A 18 -5.22 38.41 5.43
N LEU A 19 -5.26 38.61 6.75
CA LEU A 19 -5.15 37.51 7.73
C LEU A 19 -6.31 36.51 7.62
N LEU A 20 -7.54 36.99 7.42
CA LEU A 20 -8.70 36.12 7.19
C LEU A 20 -8.52 35.24 5.95
N ILE A 21 -8.13 35.83 4.81
CA ILE A 21 -7.90 35.07 3.58
C ILE A 21 -6.79 34.04 3.77
N LEU A 22 -5.70 34.40 4.46
CA LEU A 22 -4.60 33.47 4.73
C LEU A 22 -5.04 32.27 5.55
N VAL A 23 -5.82 32.49 6.62
CA VAL A 23 -6.36 31.40 7.45
C VAL A 23 -7.27 30.48 6.66
N LEU A 24 -8.11 31.02 5.77
CA LEU A 24 -8.99 30.22 4.92
C LEU A 24 -8.22 29.28 3.97
N ILE A 25 -7.10 29.75 3.39
CA ILE A 25 -6.26 28.92 2.51
C ILE A 25 -5.54 27.82 3.33
N LEU A 26 -5.03 28.16 4.52
CA LEU A 26 -4.37 27.20 5.40
C LEU A 26 -5.31 26.08 5.85
N ILE A 27 -6.57 26.39 6.17
CA ILE A 27 -7.59 25.40 6.53
C ILE A 27 -7.89 24.47 5.35
N SER A 28 -8.02 25.02 4.14
CA SER A 28 -8.28 24.21 2.94
C SER A 28 -7.14 23.23 2.62
N PHE A 29 -5.89 23.60 2.92
CA PHE A 29 -4.73 22.75 2.66
C PHE A 29 -4.51 21.68 3.74
N ALA A 30 -4.85 21.97 4.99
CA ALA A 30 -4.68 21.06 6.12
C ALA A 30 -5.62 19.84 6.09
N ASN A 31 -6.72 19.91 5.33
CA ASN A 31 -7.74 18.86 5.30
C ASN A 31 -7.46 17.73 4.28
N GLN A 32 -6.29 17.70 3.64
CA GLN A 32 -5.95 16.59 2.76
C GLN A 32 -5.65 15.33 3.62
N PRO A 33 -6.39 14.23 3.48
CA PRO A 33 -6.22 13.04 4.32
C PRO A 33 -4.88 12.36 3.98
N ARG A 34 -3.84 12.74 4.73
CA ARG A 34 -2.47 12.21 4.60
C ARG A 34 -2.38 10.72 4.91
N ASP A 35 -3.29 10.20 5.71
CA ASP A 35 -3.24 8.83 6.22
C ASP A 35 -3.36 7.81 5.08
N SER A 36 -4.23 8.07 4.11
CA SER A 36 -4.41 7.16 2.97
C SER A 36 -3.16 7.01 2.09
N SER A 37 -2.32 8.04 2.00
CA SER A 37 -1.06 8.02 1.23
C SER A 37 0.08 7.38 2.03
N ARG A 38 0.13 7.61 3.35
CA ARG A 38 1.16 6.98 4.20
C ARG A 38 0.94 5.47 4.30
N ASP A 39 -0.31 5.06 4.51
CA ASP A 39 -0.64 3.65 4.67
C ASP A 39 -0.44 2.89 3.35
N ARG A 40 -0.68 3.54 2.20
CA ARG A 40 -0.31 3.04 0.86
C ARG A 40 1.17 2.68 0.78
N VAL A 41 2.02 3.64 1.14
CA VAL A 41 3.48 3.50 1.09
C VAL A 41 3.93 2.38 2.02
N ASN A 42 3.31 2.25 3.19
CA ASN A 42 3.62 1.17 4.14
C ASN A 42 3.22 -0.21 3.58
N CYS A 43 2.02 -0.37 2.97
CA CYS A 43 1.65 -1.64 2.37
C CYS A 43 2.58 -2.01 1.19
N ASN A 44 3.05 -1.02 0.42
CA ASN A 44 4.06 -1.24 -0.62
C ASN A 44 5.41 -1.69 -0.04
N ALA A 45 5.88 -1.04 1.03
CA ALA A 45 7.13 -1.42 1.72
C ALA A 45 7.06 -2.84 2.31
N ASN A 46 5.91 -3.23 2.85
CA ASN A 46 5.67 -4.59 3.34
C ASN A 46 5.75 -5.63 2.20
N LEU A 47 5.08 -5.37 1.07
CA LEU A 47 5.18 -6.25 -0.11
C LEU A 47 6.59 -6.36 -0.66
N LYS A 48 7.38 -5.29 -0.62
CA LYS A 48 8.80 -5.34 -1.01
C LYS A 48 9.62 -6.22 -0.08
N GLN A 49 9.38 -6.17 1.23
CA GLN A 49 10.04 -7.05 2.19
C GLN A 49 9.68 -8.52 1.95
N ILE A 50 8.41 -8.81 1.67
CA ILE A 50 7.94 -10.15 1.29
C ILE A 50 8.58 -10.60 -0.03
N GLY A 51 8.62 -9.71 -1.04
CA GLY A 51 9.23 -10.01 -2.33
C GLY A 51 10.72 -10.32 -2.23
N LEU A 52 11.46 -9.58 -1.41
CA LEU A 52 12.86 -9.88 -1.14
C LEU A 52 13.02 -11.26 -0.51
N ALA A 53 12.20 -11.63 0.47
CA ALA A 53 12.22 -12.95 1.08
C ALA A 53 11.92 -14.08 0.06
N LEU A 54 10.95 -13.86 -0.83
CA LEU A 54 10.61 -14.79 -1.90
C LEU A 54 11.74 -14.94 -2.94
N LEU A 55 12.40 -13.84 -3.30
CA LEU A 55 13.55 -13.83 -4.20
C LEU A 55 14.77 -14.53 -3.60
N MET A 56 15.02 -14.33 -2.30
CA MET A 56 16.07 -15.04 -1.59
C MET A 56 15.83 -16.55 -1.64
N TYR A 57 14.59 -16.99 -1.40
CA TYR A 57 14.22 -18.40 -1.53
C TYR A 57 14.37 -18.91 -2.97
N SER A 58 13.87 -18.17 -3.97
CA SER A 58 13.90 -18.63 -5.36
C SER A 58 15.32 -18.80 -5.88
N GLY A 59 16.26 -17.96 -5.44
CA GLY A 59 17.69 -18.09 -5.74
C GLY A 59 18.25 -19.45 -5.32
N ASP A 60 17.88 -19.94 -4.14
CA ASP A 60 18.31 -21.26 -3.63
C ASP A 60 17.49 -22.43 -4.22
N ALA A 61 16.28 -22.15 -4.70
CA ALA A 61 15.34 -23.14 -5.22
C ALA A 61 15.31 -23.24 -6.76
N ASN A 62 16.43 -23.00 -7.45
CA ASN A 62 16.55 -23.05 -8.92
C ASN A 62 15.55 -22.13 -9.68
N GLY A 63 15.25 -20.97 -9.08
CA GLY A 63 14.30 -19.99 -9.59
C GLY A 63 12.84 -20.28 -9.23
N TYR A 64 12.52 -21.40 -8.56
CA TYR A 64 11.15 -21.68 -8.17
C TYR A 64 10.75 -20.89 -6.92
N PHE A 65 9.61 -20.22 -7.00
CA PHE A 65 8.98 -19.65 -5.82
C PHE A 65 8.31 -20.74 -4.97
N ILE A 66 8.15 -20.43 -3.69
CA ILE A 66 7.64 -21.35 -2.67
C ILE A 66 6.30 -21.94 -3.11
N LEU A 67 6.18 -23.27 -3.03
CA LEU A 67 4.93 -23.98 -3.23
C LEU A 67 4.06 -23.88 -1.97
N THR A 68 2.78 -23.55 -2.14
CA THR A 68 1.79 -23.52 -1.06
C THR A 68 0.68 -24.54 -1.34
N PRO A 69 0.77 -25.75 -0.76
CA PRO A 69 -0.18 -26.84 -1.03
C PRO A 69 -1.65 -26.51 -0.71
N SER A 70 -1.87 -25.55 0.19
CA SER A 70 -3.17 -25.30 0.84
C SER A 70 -3.64 -23.84 0.77
N GLY A 71 -3.15 -23.04 -0.18
CA GLY A 71 -3.80 -21.77 -0.54
C GLY A 71 -2.87 -20.63 -0.96
N ASN A 72 -3.45 -19.44 -1.09
CA ASN A 72 -2.80 -18.21 -1.56
C ASN A 72 -2.21 -17.38 -0.40
N ASN A 73 -1.41 -18.01 0.47
CA ASN A 73 -0.87 -17.41 1.70
C ASN A 73 0.66 -17.53 1.77
N PHE A 74 1.27 -16.91 2.78
CA PHE A 74 2.72 -16.88 2.96
C PHE A 74 3.21 -17.79 4.09
N GLU A 75 2.39 -18.71 4.60
CA GLU A 75 2.72 -19.60 5.73
C GLU A 75 4.11 -20.24 5.62
N PRO A 76 4.58 -20.73 4.45
CA PRO A 76 5.90 -21.33 4.39
C PRO A 76 7.05 -20.34 4.59
N LEU A 77 6.87 -19.02 4.40
CA LEU A 77 7.91 -18.04 4.73
C LEU A 77 8.22 -18.01 6.23
N ASN A 78 7.20 -18.23 7.08
CA ASN A 78 7.40 -18.40 8.52
C ASN A 78 7.95 -19.80 8.84
N THR A 79 7.38 -20.86 8.24
CA THR A 79 7.78 -22.24 8.55
C THR A 79 9.22 -22.55 8.14
N LEU A 80 9.71 -21.93 7.06
CA LEU A 80 11.08 -22.05 6.58
C LEU A 80 12.04 -21.03 7.24
N ASP A 81 11.56 -20.24 8.22
CA ASP A 81 12.33 -19.23 8.95
C ASP A 81 12.90 -18.09 8.08
N ILE A 82 12.38 -17.90 6.86
CA ILE A 82 12.89 -16.92 5.87
C ILE A 82 12.45 -15.50 6.23
N LEU A 83 11.22 -15.35 6.72
CA LEU A 83 10.67 -14.05 7.13
C LEU A 83 9.77 -14.26 8.34
N ASN A 84 10.20 -13.82 9.52
CA ASN A 84 9.48 -14.02 10.79
C ASN A 84 8.86 -12.75 11.37
N ASP A 85 9.06 -11.59 10.73
CA ASP A 85 8.39 -10.37 11.15
C ASP A 85 6.89 -10.42 10.82
N SER A 86 6.11 -10.81 11.83
CA SER A 86 4.64 -10.90 11.79
C SER A 86 3.95 -9.63 11.26
N LYS A 87 4.51 -8.44 11.50
CA LYS A 87 3.87 -7.16 11.15
C LYS A 87 3.88 -6.91 9.64
N VAL A 88 4.84 -7.50 8.93
CA VAL A 88 5.01 -7.32 7.48
C VAL A 88 3.83 -7.94 6.71
N PHE A 89 3.15 -8.95 7.27
CA PHE A 89 2.01 -9.59 6.61
C PHE A 89 0.70 -8.80 6.74
N GLY A 90 0.69 -7.76 7.58
CA GLY A 90 -0.45 -6.88 7.81
C GLY A 90 -0.44 -5.66 6.89
N CYS A 91 -1.56 -5.32 6.26
CA CYS A 91 -1.68 -4.06 5.53
C CYS A 91 -2.29 -2.97 6.44
N PRO A 92 -1.53 -1.91 6.81
CA PRO A 92 -2.03 -0.84 7.68
C PRO A 92 -3.18 -0.02 7.10
N SER A 93 -3.41 -0.07 5.78
CA SER A 93 -4.55 0.61 5.14
C SER A 93 -5.90 -0.04 5.44
N ILE A 94 -5.91 -1.21 6.08
CA ILE A 94 -7.14 -1.93 6.36
C ILE A 94 -8.05 -1.08 7.25
N VAL A 95 -9.27 -0.86 6.78
CA VAL A 95 -10.29 -0.16 7.55
C VAL A 95 -10.65 -1.11 8.69
N LYS A 96 -10.28 -0.77 9.92
CA LYS A 96 -10.75 -1.49 11.11
C LYS A 96 -12.27 -1.39 11.11
N SER A 97 -12.95 -2.47 10.74
CA SER A 97 -14.40 -2.52 10.75
C SER A 97 -14.86 -3.16 12.04
N ASP A 98 -15.86 -2.57 12.70
CA ASP A 98 -16.65 -3.21 13.76
C ASP A 98 -17.50 -4.40 13.23
N SER A 99 -17.25 -4.84 11.99
CA SER A 99 -17.95 -5.94 11.33
C SER A 99 -16.97 -6.83 10.57
N SER A 100 -17.10 -8.14 10.75
CA SER A 100 -16.21 -9.24 10.32
C SER A 100 -15.95 -9.41 8.82
N ASN A 101 -16.30 -8.43 7.97
CA ASN A 101 -16.15 -8.51 6.51
C ASN A 101 -14.87 -7.86 5.98
N TYR A 102 -14.15 -7.10 6.81
CA TYR A 102 -12.80 -6.61 6.56
C TYR A 102 -11.86 -7.41 7.46
N ALA A 103 -10.73 -7.88 6.93
CA ALA A 103 -9.80 -8.67 7.73
C ALA A 103 -9.15 -7.76 8.79
N ASP A 104 -8.96 -8.25 10.01
CA ASP A 104 -8.09 -7.54 10.95
C ASP A 104 -6.66 -7.42 10.39
N LEU A 105 -5.87 -6.51 10.96
CA LEU A 105 -4.45 -6.42 10.64
C LEU A 105 -3.81 -7.80 10.89
N ALA A 106 -3.32 -8.43 9.83
CA ALA A 106 -2.77 -9.76 9.92
C ALA A 106 -1.51 -9.77 10.79
N THR A 107 -1.42 -10.75 11.68
CA THR A 107 -0.26 -10.99 12.55
C THR A 107 0.49 -12.27 12.19
N THR A 108 0.09 -12.96 11.13
CA THR A 108 0.73 -14.20 10.67
C THR A 108 0.78 -14.25 9.16
N ALA A 109 1.76 -14.96 8.60
CA ALA A 109 1.88 -15.13 7.15
C ALA A 109 0.71 -15.92 6.53
N ARG A 110 0.11 -16.84 7.29
CA ARG A 110 -1.07 -17.61 6.89
C ARG A 110 -2.31 -16.72 6.74
N SER A 111 -2.51 -15.79 7.68
CA SER A 111 -3.65 -14.87 7.68
C SER A 111 -3.37 -13.56 6.94
N SER A 112 -2.29 -13.50 6.15
CA SER A 112 -1.80 -12.29 5.49
C SER A 112 -2.91 -11.46 4.83
N ASN A 113 -2.80 -10.14 4.95
CA ASN A 113 -3.66 -9.23 4.21
C ASN A 113 -3.25 -9.17 2.73
N TYR A 114 -2.15 -9.79 2.32
CA TYR A 114 -1.74 -9.95 0.94
C TYR A 114 -2.07 -11.37 0.45
N ARG A 115 -2.42 -11.51 -0.82
CA ARG A 115 -2.61 -12.80 -1.50
C ARG A 115 -1.36 -13.20 -2.23
N TYR A 116 -0.84 -14.37 -1.92
CA TYR A 116 0.26 -14.98 -2.65
C TYR A 116 -0.26 -15.74 -3.88
N GLY A 117 0.25 -15.40 -5.06
CA GLY A 117 -0.04 -16.06 -6.33
C GLY A 117 1.17 -16.79 -6.95
N GLY A 118 2.35 -16.69 -6.33
CA GLY A 118 3.60 -17.24 -6.85
C GLY A 118 3.77 -18.76 -6.71
N SER A 119 2.79 -19.49 -6.17
CA SER A 119 2.95 -20.92 -5.88
C SER A 119 3.23 -21.73 -7.14
N GLY A 120 4.45 -22.24 -7.26
CA GLY A 120 4.89 -23.07 -8.39
C GLY A 120 5.31 -22.26 -9.62
N ILE A 121 5.29 -20.93 -9.53
CA ILE A 121 5.90 -20.06 -10.55
C ILE A 121 7.42 -20.23 -10.48
N ARG A 122 8.05 -20.26 -11.65
CA ARG A 122 9.50 -20.21 -11.79
C ARG A 122 9.89 -18.86 -12.38
N ASP A 123 10.84 -18.19 -11.76
CA ASP A 123 11.54 -17.08 -12.37
C ASP A 123 12.48 -17.60 -13.47
N ASP A 124 12.14 -17.29 -14.72
CA ASP A 124 12.96 -17.55 -15.89
C ASP A 124 13.51 -16.27 -16.54
N ASN A 125 13.33 -15.12 -15.88
CA ASN A 125 13.67 -13.78 -16.36
C ASN A 125 13.01 -13.36 -17.70
N THR A 126 11.97 -14.05 -18.16
CA THR A 126 11.29 -13.68 -19.43
C THR A 126 10.16 -12.68 -19.23
N GLU A 127 9.39 -12.84 -18.15
CA GLU A 127 8.19 -12.03 -17.85
C GLU A 127 8.27 -11.47 -16.41
N ALA A 128 9.48 -11.14 -15.96
CA ALA A 128 9.74 -10.81 -14.56
C ALA A 128 9.01 -9.54 -14.08
N THR A 129 8.77 -8.59 -14.97
CA THR A 129 8.06 -7.32 -14.68
C THR A 129 6.54 -7.40 -14.87
N THR A 130 6.01 -8.52 -15.34
CA THR A 130 4.58 -8.68 -15.72
C THR A 130 3.92 -9.82 -14.95
N THR A 131 4.71 -10.82 -14.56
CA THR A 131 4.25 -11.97 -13.75
C THR A 131 4.07 -11.55 -12.31
N THR A 132 2.85 -11.72 -11.80
CA THR A 132 2.46 -11.32 -10.44
C THR A 132 2.77 -12.42 -9.43
N LEU A 133 3.49 -12.09 -8.37
CA LEU A 133 3.74 -12.97 -7.23
C LEU A 133 2.77 -12.76 -6.08
N ALA A 134 2.36 -11.51 -5.84
CA ALA A 134 1.43 -11.20 -4.77
C ALA A 134 0.62 -9.94 -5.02
N THR A 135 -0.52 -9.84 -4.37
CA THR A 135 -1.42 -8.68 -4.47
C THR A 135 -1.99 -8.33 -3.12
N ASP A 136 -2.45 -7.08 -2.96
CA ASP A 136 -3.35 -6.75 -1.86
C ASP A 136 -4.65 -7.56 -1.93
N ARG A 137 -5.17 -7.96 -0.77
CA ARG A 137 -6.48 -8.58 -0.68
C ARG A 137 -7.58 -7.52 -0.91
N SER A 138 -8.68 -7.95 -1.51
CA SER A 138 -9.90 -7.13 -1.60
C SER A 138 -10.32 -6.70 -0.20
N GLY A 139 -10.56 -5.41 -0.05
CA GLY A 139 -10.85 -4.83 1.25
C GLY A 139 -9.59 -4.49 2.06
N ASN A 140 -8.41 -4.32 1.47
CA ASN A 140 -7.31 -3.66 2.20
C ASN A 140 -7.41 -2.14 2.10
N HIS A 141 -8.14 -1.64 1.11
CA HIS A 141 -8.04 -0.26 0.65
C HIS A 141 -9.41 0.38 0.54
N PRO A 142 -9.58 1.66 0.97
CA PRO A 142 -10.88 2.30 0.96
C PRO A 142 -11.49 2.28 -0.45
N ALA A 143 -12.74 1.81 -0.52
CA ALA A 143 -13.52 1.63 -1.74
C ALA A 143 -12.86 0.74 -2.83
N ASN A 144 -11.85 -0.07 -2.47
CA ASN A 144 -11.06 -0.89 -3.41
C ASN A 144 -10.61 -0.09 -4.65
N LEU A 145 -10.33 1.21 -4.51
CA LEU A 145 -9.98 2.04 -5.67
C LEU A 145 -8.56 1.76 -6.18
N TRP A 146 -7.76 1.04 -5.39
CA TRP A 146 -6.36 0.81 -5.63
C TRP A 146 -5.89 -0.47 -4.93
N ILE A 147 -4.87 -1.12 -5.46
CA ILE A 147 -4.16 -2.26 -4.90
C ILE A 147 -2.66 -2.14 -5.19
N ASN A 148 -1.80 -2.74 -4.37
CA ASN A 148 -0.42 -3.02 -4.73
C ASN A 148 -0.32 -4.41 -5.35
N VAL A 149 0.58 -4.53 -6.31
CA VAL A 149 0.94 -5.76 -7.01
C VAL A 149 2.44 -5.93 -6.91
N LEU A 150 2.89 -7.08 -6.42
CA LEU A 150 4.28 -7.51 -6.37
C LEU A 150 4.56 -8.42 -7.56
N PHE A 151 5.64 -8.17 -8.26
CA PHE A 151 6.05 -8.92 -9.45
C PHE A 151 7.26 -9.83 -9.17
N VAL A 152 7.57 -10.69 -10.14
CA VAL A 152 8.63 -11.71 -10.04
C VAL A 152 10.00 -11.10 -9.77
N ASP A 153 10.33 -9.97 -10.39
CA ASP A 153 11.59 -9.23 -10.15
C ASP A 153 11.65 -8.49 -8.78
N GLY A 154 10.60 -8.59 -7.97
CA GLY A 154 10.49 -7.94 -6.66
C GLY A 154 10.02 -6.49 -6.68
N HIS A 155 9.74 -5.91 -7.85
CA HIS A 155 9.15 -4.57 -7.89
C HIS A 155 7.68 -4.60 -7.45
N VAL A 156 7.20 -3.47 -6.92
CA VAL A 156 5.82 -3.32 -6.45
C VAL A 156 5.20 -2.09 -7.08
N GLU A 157 4.11 -2.29 -7.82
CA GLU A 157 3.35 -1.23 -8.48
C GLU A 157 1.97 -1.07 -7.86
N GLY A 158 1.49 0.17 -7.78
CA GLY A 158 0.10 0.46 -7.44
C GLY A 158 -0.78 0.45 -8.68
N SER A 159 -1.82 -0.37 -8.69
CA SER A 159 -2.78 -0.46 -9.79
C SER A 159 -4.22 -0.22 -9.34
N LYS A 160 -5.07 0.28 -10.24
CA LYS A 160 -6.52 0.32 -10.02
C LYS A 160 -7.08 -1.06 -10.37
N PRO A 161 -7.94 -1.69 -9.56
CA PRO A 161 -8.56 -2.94 -9.98
C PRO A 161 -9.40 -2.67 -11.21
N ASP A 162 -8.96 -3.15 -12.37
CA ASP A 162 -9.52 -2.83 -13.70
C ASP A 162 -10.89 -3.49 -13.96
N GLY A 163 -11.60 -3.90 -12.91
CA GLY A 163 -12.84 -4.67 -13.01
C GLY A 163 -12.63 -6.12 -13.49
N LYS A 164 -11.43 -6.51 -13.94
CA LYS A 164 -11.08 -7.90 -14.22
C LYS A 164 -10.49 -8.50 -12.95
N ARG A 165 -11.10 -9.58 -12.47
CA ARG A 165 -10.70 -10.28 -11.23
C ARG A 165 -9.35 -11.01 -11.32
N THR A 166 -8.57 -10.78 -12.36
CA THR A 166 -7.35 -11.52 -12.65
C THR A 166 -6.35 -10.55 -13.28
N TRP A 167 -5.48 -9.97 -12.45
CA TRP A 167 -4.17 -9.54 -12.92
C TRP A 167 -3.42 -10.83 -13.28
N ASN A 168 -3.60 -11.23 -14.53
CA ASN A 168 -3.02 -12.36 -15.24
C ASN A 168 -2.55 -13.52 -14.35
N SER A 169 -3.49 -14.39 -13.96
CA SER A 169 -3.17 -15.79 -13.68
C SER A 169 -3.07 -16.50 -15.04
N ASN A 170 -1.89 -16.45 -15.66
CA ASN A 170 -1.53 -17.43 -16.69
C ASN A 170 -0.97 -18.67 -15.99
#